data_AF-A0A0F9VWC0-F1
#
_entry.id   AF-A0A0F9VWC0-F1
#
_cell.length_a   1.000
_cell.length_b   1.000
_cell.length_c   1.000
_cell.angle_alpha   90.00
_cell.angle_beta   90.00
_cell.angle_gamma   90.00
#
_symmetry.space_group_name_H-M   'P 1'
#
loop_
_entity.id
_entity.type
_entity.pdbx_description
1 polymer ?
#
loop_
_entity_poly.entity_id
_entity_poly.type
_entity_poly.pdbx_seq_one_letter_code
_entity_poly.pdbx_strand_id
1 'polypeptide(L)'
;MAHQAKAVAETFYRKYGVYPIGGGEEKPKDQVKEKITVDGKEIEVTKEELIELAQKGKDYTKKSQALAEDKKSLEVREKEVEGLKVIVDEMATNPILKRELNKTYDDVKAGKISEKEGEKKSQKIIDEWIGDTVDKDDRKAYGDLRIAIKEETKEAIRLAVEEATKPLKEEVSLLRNTSTISLSNKVEQDLQKLEDELGKEFIDKHHKEIKSLAIKYPNQSVKKLLYHMADDTALEDALVARAEKRKQKELERKKRGSSTGGEEIVTPKSKYIYNKAGGVTPESIVQRVKERAGMA
;
A
#
# COMPACT_ATOMS: atom_id res chain seq x y z
N MET A 1 -37.52 -34.79 18.46
CA MET A 1 -37.01 -33.56 17.82
C MET A 1 -35.64 -33.11 18.33
N ALA A 2 -35.34 -33.17 19.64
CA ALA A 2 -34.03 -32.76 20.17
C ALA A 2 -32.80 -33.51 19.59
N HIS A 3 -32.95 -34.79 19.26
CA HIS A 3 -31.86 -35.58 18.66
C HIS A 3 -31.55 -35.21 17.20
N GLN A 4 -32.54 -34.70 16.44
CA GLN A 4 -32.31 -34.27 15.06
C GLN A 4 -31.59 -32.92 14.99
N ALA A 5 -31.88 -31.99 15.92
CA ALA A 5 -31.22 -30.69 15.99
C ALA A 5 -29.71 -30.80 16.29
N LYS A 6 -29.33 -31.75 17.15
CA LYS A 6 -27.92 -31.97 17.52
C LYS A 6 -27.08 -32.51 16.35
N ALA A 7 -27.66 -33.43 15.57
CA ALA A 7 -27.00 -33.98 14.38
C ALA A 7 -26.82 -32.93 13.26
N VAL A 8 -27.77 -31.99 13.13
CA VAL A 8 -27.67 -30.88 12.17
C VAL A 8 -26.63 -29.85 12.62
N ALA A 9 -26.55 -29.53 13.91
CA ALA A 9 -25.54 -28.61 14.44
C ALA A 9 -24.11 -29.15 14.31
N GLU A 10 -23.90 -30.45 14.57
CA GLU A 10 -22.58 -31.08 14.41
C GLU A 10 -22.13 -31.16 12.95
N THR A 11 -23.05 -31.43 12.02
CA THR A 11 -22.74 -31.45 10.59
C THR A 11 -22.42 -30.04 10.06
N PHE A 12 -23.07 -29.01 10.59
CA PHE A 12 -22.76 -27.61 10.23
C PHE A 12 -21.40 -27.15 10.78
N TYR A 13 -21.07 -27.50 12.03
CA TYR A 13 -19.77 -27.17 12.64
C TYR A 13 -18.61 -27.84 11.90
N ARG A 14 -18.74 -29.11 11.50
CA ARG A 14 -17.73 -29.80 10.69
C ARG A 14 -17.51 -29.16 9.32
N LYS A 15 -18.52 -28.51 8.74
CA LYS A 15 -18.44 -27.92 7.40
C LYS A 15 -17.92 -26.48 7.39
N TYR A 16 -18.21 -25.70 8.44
CA TYR A 16 -17.93 -24.25 8.45
C TYR A 16 -17.13 -23.75 9.67
N GLY A 17 -16.80 -24.61 10.63
CA GLY A 17 -16.00 -24.25 11.81
C GLY A 17 -16.68 -23.27 12.79
N VAL A 18 -17.99 -23.05 12.66
CA VAL A 18 -18.75 -22.10 13.49
C VAL A 18 -20.08 -22.75 13.92
N TYR A 19 -20.41 -22.68 15.21
CA TYR A 19 -21.72 -23.10 15.70
C TYR A 19 -22.77 -22.04 15.32
N PRO A 20 -23.93 -22.43 14.76
CA PRO A 20 -25.00 -21.48 14.49
C PRO A 20 -25.55 -20.97 15.83
N ILE A 21 -25.28 -19.70 16.15
CA ILE A 21 -25.87 -19.00 17.29
C ILE A 21 -27.35 -18.78 16.95
N GLY A 22 -28.23 -19.36 17.77
CA GLY A 22 -29.67 -19.25 17.62
C GLY A 22 -30.16 -17.80 17.65
N GLY A 23 -31.25 -17.55 16.92
CA GLY A 23 -31.87 -16.24 16.77
C GLY A 23 -32.18 -15.57 18.10
N GLY A 24 -31.73 -14.32 18.23
CA GLY A 24 -32.07 -13.40 19.31
C GLY A 24 -32.34 -12.03 18.70
N GLU A 25 -33.49 -11.48 19.05
CA GLU A 25 -34.11 -10.24 18.57
C GLU A 25 -33.19 -9.02 18.60
N GLU A 26 -33.27 -8.17 17.57
CA GLU A 26 -32.65 -6.84 17.54
C GLU A 26 -33.18 -5.98 18.69
N LYS A 27 -32.31 -5.63 19.64
CA LYS A 27 -32.54 -4.58 20.63
C LYS A 27 -31.68 -3.34 20.33
N PRO A 28 -32.20 -2.13 20.61
CA PRO A 28 -31.62 -0.85 20.17
C PRO A 28 -30.19 -0.61 20.68
N LYS A 29 -29.42 0.16 19.89
CA LYS A 29 -27.95 0.29 19.89
C LYS A 29 -27.27 0.80 21.18
N ASP A 30 -28.00 1.22 22.21
CA ASP A 30 -27.41 1.95 23.35
C ASP A 30 -27.36 1.18 24.69
N GLN A 31 -27.61 -0.13 24.73
CA GLN A 31 -27.62 -0.88 26.01
C GLN A 31 -26.92 -2.24 26.00
N VAL A 32 -26.08 -2.55 25.02
CA VAL A 32 -25.27 -3.78 25.07
C VAL A 32 -24.08 -3.52 25.99
N LYS A 33 -24.26 -3.84 27.28
CA LYS A 33 -23.19 -3.89 28.28
C LYS A 33 -22.38 -5.17 28.06
N GLU A 34 -21.09 -5.00 27.75
CA GLU A 34 -20.14 -6.09 27.59
C GLU A 34 -19.32 -6.23 28.87
N LYS A 35 -19.20 -7.47 29.37
CA LYS A 35 -18.37 -7.75 30.54
C LYS A 35 -16.92 -7.86 30.09
N ILE A 36 -16.07 -7.00 30.65
CA ILE A 36 -14.62 -7.11 30.51
C ILE A 36 -13.98 -7.37 31.87
N THR A 37 -12.89 -8.13 31.87
CA THR A 37 -12.11 -8.37 33.08
C THR A 37 -10.92 -7.44 33.10
N VAL A 38 -10.88 -6.52 34.06
CA VAL A 38 -9.74 -5.61 34.31
C VAL A 38 -9.25 -5.87 35.72
N ASP A 39 -7.96 -6.17 35.89
CA ASP A 39 -7.32 -6.48 37.18
C ASP A 39 -8.04 -7.56 38.01
N GLY A 40 -8.52 -8.60 37.33
CA GLY A 40 -9.19 -9.74 37.95
C GLY A 40 -10.62 -9.47 38.44
N LYS A 41 -11.20 -8.32 38.10
CA LYS A 41 -12.61 -7.97 38.40
C LYS A 41 -13.40 -7.84 37.11
N GLU A 42 -14.58 -8.44 37.07
CA GLU A 42 -15.53 -8.28 35.96
C GLU A 42 -16.25 -6.93 36.09
N ILE A 43 -16.11 -6.08 35.08
CA ILE A 43 -16.77 -4.79 34.99
C ILE A 43 -17.63 -4.79 33.73
N GLU A 44 -18.90 -4.43 33.88
CA GLU A 44 -19.82 -4.23 32.75
C GLU A 44 -19.61 -2.83 32.19
N VAL A 45 -19.18 -2.74 30.94
CA VAL A 45 -18.98 -1.47 30.22
C VAL A 45 -19.79 -1.46 28.95
N THR A 46 -20.20 -0.26 28.55
CA THR A 46 -20.84 -0.05 27.25
C THR A 46 -19.81 -0.14 26.12
N LYS A 47 -20.29 -0.31 24.89
CA LYS A 47 -19.40 -0.40 23.71
C LYS A 47 -18.51 0.83 23.53
N GLU A 48 -19.01 2.02 23.86
CA GLU A 48 -18.24 3.26 23.77
C GLU A 48 -17.11 3.30 24.80
N GLU A 49 -17.41 2.94 26.05
CA GLU A 49 -16.41 2.85 27.13
C GLU A 49 -15.36 1.76 26.83
N LEU A 50 -15.76 0.65 26.20
CA LEU A 50 -14.85 -0.41 25.78
C LEU A 50 -13.89 0.07 24.68
N ILE A 51 -14.38 0.87 23.73
CA ILE A 51 -13.56 1.52 22.70
C ILE A 51 -12.57 2.52 23.35
N GLU A 52 -13.03 3.34 24.29
CA GLU A 52 -12.16 4.28 25.00
C GLU A 52 -11.07 3.58 25.82
N LEU A 53 -11.41 2.50 26.53
CA LEU A 53 -10.45 1.73 27.32
C LEU A 53 -9.41 1.04 26.41
N ALA A 54 -9.85 0.53 25.26
CA ALA A 54 -8.94 -0.04 24.26
C ALA A 54 -8.00 1.02 23.65
N GLN A 55 -8.49 2.23 23.40
CA GLN A 55 -7.67 3.36 22.95
C GLN A 55 -6.66 3.78 24.02
N LYS A 56 -7.10 3.97 25.27
CA LYS A 56 -6.24 4.32 26.41
C LYS A 56 -5.16 3.26 26.66
N GLY A 57 -5.49 1.96 26.55
CA GLY A 57 -4.53 0.87 26.66
C GLY A 57 -3.46 0.90 25.56
N LYS A 58 -3.86 1.16 24.31
CA LYS A 58 -2.92 1.33 23.19
C LYS A 58 -2.01 2.54 23.40
N ASP A 59 -2.55 3.66 23.86
CA ASP A 59 -1.76 4.87 24.12
C ASP A 59 -0.77 4.70 25.27
N TYR A 60 -1.18 4.01 26.34
CA TYR A 60 -0.30 3.70 27.47
C TYR A 60 0.84 2.74 27.05
N THR A 61 0.55 1.78 26.18
CA THR A 61 1.55 0.84 25.65
C THR A 61 2.58 1.58 24.80
N LYS A 62 2.14 2.48 23.90
CA LYS A 62 3.02 3.34 23.11
C LYS A 62 3.89 4.25 23.98
N LYS A 63 3.29 4.89 25.00
CA LYS A 63 4.05 5.74 25.95
C LYS A 63 5.06 4.94 26.78
N SER A 64 4.72 3.72 27.18
CA SER A 64 5.63 2.85 27.93
C SER A 64 6.80 2.36 27.07
N GLN A 65 6.56 2.07 25.79
CA GLN A 65 7.61 1.75 24.82
C GLN A 65 8.52 2.96 24.58
N ALA A 66 7.95 4.14 24.32
CA ALA A 66 8.70 5.37 24.17
C ALA A 66 9.55 5.71 25.42
N LEU A 67 9.00 5.55 26.63
CA LEU A 67 9.75 5.76 27.88
C LEU A 67 10.88 4.73 28.08
N ALA A 68 10.72 3.50 27.61
CA ALA A 68 11.75 2.48 27.69
C ALA A 68 12.89 2.76 26.69
N GLU A 69 12.55 3.25 25.50
CA GLU A 69 13.50 3.74 24.49
C GLU A 69 14.26 4.98 25.00
N ASP A 70 13.53 5.95 25.58
CA ASP A 70 14.11 7.15 26.18
C ASP A 70 15.09 6.81 27.32
N LYS A 71 14.72 5.87 28.20
CA LYS A 71 15.61 5.41 29.28
C LYS A 71 16.88 4.75 28.76
N LYS A 72 16.78 3.90 27.73
CA LYS A 72 17.96 3.30 27.09
C LYS A 72 18.85 4.37 26.46
N SER A 73 18.25 5.35 25.80
CA SER A 73 19.00 6.46 25.20
C SER A 73 19.70 7.35 26.24
N LEU A 74 19.08 7.53 27.41
CA LEU A 74 19.66 8.27 28.53
C LEU A 74 20.84 7.52 29.17
N GLU A 75 20.71 6.21 29.38
CA GLU A 75 21.78 5.38 29.94
C GLU A 75 23.02 5.37 29.01
N VAL A 76 22.80 5.35 27.69
CA VAL A 76 23.87 5.51 26.69
C VAL A 76 24.56 6.86 26.83
N ARG A 77 23.79 7.95 26.93
CA ARG A 77 24.34 9.30 27.10
C ARG A 77 25.08 9.48 28.42
N GLU A 78 24.63 8.84 29.50
CA GLU A 78 25.31 8.89 30.80
C GLU A 78 26.68 8.21 30.74
N LYS A 79 26.77 7.02 30.12
CA LYS A 79 28.05 6.31 29.91
C LYS A 79 28.99 7.07 28.96
N GLU A 80 28.47 7.67 27.88
CA GLU A 80 29.25 8.53 26.98
C GLU A 80 29.82 9.74 27.72
N VAL A 81 29.00 10.41 28.54
CA VAL A 81 29.43 11.54 29.35
C VAL A 81 30.48 11.13 30.38
N GLU A 82 30.36 9.94 30.98
CA GLU A 82 31.37 9.42 31.92
C GLU A 82 32.70 9.13 31.23
N GLY A 83 32.69 8.50 30.04
CA GLY A 83 33.90 8.29 29.24
C GLY A 83 34.53 9.61 28.76
N LEU A 84 33.72 10.59 28.38
CA LEU A 84 34.19 11.93 28.00
C LEU A 84 34.78 12.70 29.18
N LYS A 85 34.22 12.57 30.39
CA LYS A 85 34.76 13.20 31.59
C LYS A 85 36.17 12.74 31.88
N VAL A 86 36.45 11.43 31.78
CA VAL A 86 37.80 10.89 31.96
C VAL A 86 38.78 11.48 30.95
N ILE A 87 38.36 11.62 29.68
CA ILE A 87 39.19 12.24 28.64
C ILE A 87 39.41 13.74 28.92
N VAL A 88 38.39 14.46 29.41
CA VAL A 88 38.47 15.89 29.74
C VAL A 88 39.39 16.13 30.96
N ASP A 89 39.27 15.30 31.99
CA ASP A 89 40.11 15.36 33.19
C ASP A 89 41.57 15.10 32.81
N GLU A 90 41.82 14.18 31.86
CA GLU A 90 43.18 13.87 31.39
C GLU A 90 43.70 14.85 30.33
N MET A 91 42.82 15.52 29.57
CA MET A 91 43.19 16.70 28.78
C MET A 91 43.64 17.85 29.70
N ALA A 92 43.21 17.90 30.96
CA ALA A 92 43.69 18.89 31.91
C ALA A 92 45.13 18.59 32.37
N THR A 93 45.53 17.31 32.42
CA THR A 93 46.85 16.85 32.86
C THR A 93 47.85 16.69 31.70
N ASN A 94 47.39 16.37 30.48
CA ASN A 94 48.23 16.16 29.30
C ASN A 94 48.11 17.29 28.25
N PRO A 95 49.10 18.20 28.16
CA PRO A 95 49.04 19.35 27.25
C PRO A 95 49.18 18.96 25.76
N ILE A 96 49.75 17.79 25.44
CA ILE A 96 49.91 17.32 24.07
C ILE A 96 48.57 16.82 23.55
N LEU A 97 47.92 15.93 24.30
CA LEU A 97 46.59 15.39 23.99
C LEU A 97 45.56 16.52 23.83
N LYS A 98 45.59 17.50 24.74
CA LYS A 98 44.74 18.69 24.69
C LYS A 98 44.92 19.49 23.41
N ARG A 99 46.17 19.72 22.98
CA ARG A 99 46.48 20.51 21.78
C ARG A 99 45.98 19.82 20.51
N GLU A 100 46.17 18.51 20.39
CA GLU A 100 45.85 17.77 19.17
C GLU A 100 44.34 17.54 18.99
N LEU A 101 43.62 17.24 20.07
CA LEU A 101 42.16 17.13 20.04
C LEU A 101 41.49 18.49 19.78
N ASN A 102 41.95 19.57 20.42
CA ASN A 102 41.41 20.92 20.17
C ASN A 102 41.67 21.38 18.73
N LYS A 103 42.86 21.09 18.18
CA LYS A 103 43.16 21.40 16.78
C LYS A 103 42.23 20.66 15.81
N THR A 104 41.96 19.38 16.08
CA THR A 104 41.03 18.58 15.27
C THR A 104 39.60 19.12 15.36
N TYR A 105 39.17 19.51 16.57
CA TYR A 105 37.87 20.16 16.78
C TYR A 105 37.76 21.50 16.04
N ASP A 106 38.78 22.34 16.12
CA ASP A 106 38.81 23.64 15.44
C ASP A 106 38.80 23.47 13.91
N ASP A 107 39.47 22.46 13.38
CA ASP A 107 39.47 22.17 11.95
C ASP A 107 38.11 21.62 11.45
N VAL A 108 37.37 20.85 12.26
CA VAL A 108 35.97 20.47 11.96
C VAL A 108 35.06 21.69 12.00
N LYS A 109 35.16 22.51 13.05
CA LYS A 109 34.33 23.70 13.23
C LYS A 109 34.56 24.75 12.14
N ALA A 110 35.80 24.87 11.66
CA ALA A 110 36.17 25.71 10.52
C ALA A 110 35.81 25.09 9.16
N GLY A 111 35.25 23.87 9.13
CA GLY A 111 34.88 23.16 7.90
C GLY A 111 36.05 22.69 7.04
N LYS A 112 37.28 22.69 7.58
CA LYS A 112 38.48 22.24 6.86
C LYS A 112 38.52 20.72 6.70
N ILE A 113 37.85 20.01 7.59
CA ILE A 113 37.65 18.55 7.54
C ILE A 113 36.19 18.22 7.84
N SER A 114 35.67 17.13 7.28
CA SER A 114 34.32 16.66 7.57
C SER A 114 34.21 16.09 8.99
N GLU A 115 33.00 16.07 9.56
CA GLU A 115 32.76 15.48 10.90
C GLU A 115 33.26 14.03 11.00
N LYS A 116 33.00 13.22 9.98
CA LYS A 116 33.47 11.82 9.91
C LYS A 116 34.99 11.70 9.85
N GLU A 117 35.67 12.67 9.23
CA GLU A 117 37.15 12.69 9.19
C GLU A 117 37.73 13.20 10.50
N GLY A 118 37.09 14.17 11.14
CA GLY A 118 37.43 14.64 12.48
C GLY A 118 37.32 13.52 13.50
N GLU A 119 36.22 12.78 13.50
CA GLU A 119 36.00 11.63 14.38
C GLU A 119 37.12 10.58 14.23
N LYS A 120 37.47 10.21 12.99
CA LYS A 120 38.56 9.27 12.72
C LYS A 120 39.92 9.78 13.19
N LYS A 121 40.22 11.08 13.03
CA LYS A 121 41.49 11.66 13.48
C LYS A 121 41.56 11.69 15.01
N SER A 122 40.52 12.13 15.69
CA SER A 122 40.44 12.10 17.16
C SER A 122 40.55 10.68 17.70
N GLN A 123 39.90 9.70 17.08
CA GLN A 123 40.04 8.28 17.46
C GLN A 123 41.47 7.77 17.33
N LYS A 124 42.24 8.19 16.31
CA LYS A 124 43.65 7.79 16.17
C LYS A 124 44.53 8.40 17.26
N ILE A 125 44.34 9.69 17.56
CA ILE A 125 45.07 10.39 18.63
C ILE A 125 44.83 9.69 19.98
N ILE A 126 43.57 9.32 20.25
CA ILE A 126 43.21 8.58 21.46
C ILE A 126 43.84 7.17 21.45
N ASP A 127 43.88 6.47 20.31
CA ASP A 127 44.49 5.15 20.20
C ASP A 127 46.00 5.15 20.42
N GLU A 128 46.68 6.14 19.86
CA GLU A 128 48.11 6.34 20.05
C GLU A 128 48.39 6.65 21.53
N TRP A 129 47.57 7.49 22.15
CA TRP A 129 47.67 7.78 23.59
C TRP A 129 47.43 6.53 24.46
N ILE A 130 46.39 5.74 24.21
CA ILE A 130 46.14 4.47 24.92
C ILE A 130 47.31 3.49 24.71
N GLY A 131 47.93 3.51 23.53
CA GLY A 131 49.13 2.73 23.23
C GLY A 131 50.36 3.16 24.03
N ASP A 132 50.43 4.44 24.42
CA ASP A 132 51.57 5.04 25.11
C ASP A 132 51.38 5.12 26.64
N THR A 133 50.19 4.85 27.18
CA THR A 133 49.99 4.76 28.65
C THR A 133 50.84 3.63 29.25
N VAL A 134 51.58 3.96 30.33
CA VAL A 134 52.67 3.14 30.88
C VAL A 134 52.18 1.90 31.62
N ASP A 135 50.95 1.92 32.14
CA ASP A 135 50.37 0.79 32.87
C ASP A 135 49.56 -0.14 31.96
N LYS A 136 49.88 -1.44 32.02
CA LYS A 136 49.31 -2.49 31.16
C LYS A 136 47.84 -2.74 31.50
N ASP A 137 47.46 -2.56 32.76
CA ASP A 137 46.09 -2.78 33.22
C ASP A 137 45.18 -1.63 32.79
N ASP A 138 45.66 -0.39 32.85
CA ASP A 138 44.93 0.78 32.34
C ASP A 138 44.74 0.72 30.83
N ARG A 139 45.78 0.32 30.08
CA ARG A 139 45.69 0.13 28.62
C ARG A 139 44.60 -0.87 28.22
N LYS A 140 44.45 -1.94 28.98
CA LYS A 140 43.41 -2.94 28.76
C LYS A 140 42.02 -2.39 29.10
N ALA A 141 41.87 -1.69 30.22
CA ALA A 141 40.61 -1.06 30.61
C ALA A 141 40.12 -0.04 29.57
N TYR A 142 41.01 0.79 29.02
CA TYR A 142 40.67 1.74 27.96
C TYR A 142 40.36 1.05 26.62
N GLY A 143 41.06 -0.04 26.30
CA GLY A 143 40.76 -0.87 25.14
C GLY A 143 39.37 -1.52 25.22
N ASP A 144 39.03 -2.08 26.37
CA ASP A 144 37.75 -2.74 26.63
C ASP A 144 36.58 -1.72 26.61
N LEU A 145 36.75 -0.55 27.24
CA LEU A 145 35.78 0.56 27.18
C LEU A 145 35.52 1.02 25.74
N ARG A 146 36.55 1.10 24.92
CA ARG A 146 36.42 1.51 23.52
C ARG A 146 35.66 0.47 22.69
N ILE A 147 35.92 -0.81 22.90
CA ILE A 147 35.21 -1.89 22.22
C ILE A 147 33.73 -1.86 22.63
N ALA A 148 33.44 -1.72 23.93
CA ALA A 148 32.08 -1.59 24.44
C ALA A 148 31.35 -0.40 23.79
N ILE A 149 31.97 0.78 23.72
CA ILE A 149 31.39 1.97 23.07
C ILE A 149 31.13 1.71 21.57
N LYS A 150 32.07 1.08 20.85
CA LYS A 150 31.90 0.79 19.41
C LYS A 150 30.82 -0.26 19.13
N GLU A 151 30.71 -1.29 19.97
CA GLU A 151 29.71 -2.33 19.81
C GLU A 151 28.31 -1.83 20.19
N GLU A 152 28.20 -1.07 21.29
CA GLU A 152 26.93 -0.46 21.71
C GLU A 152 26.47 0.62 20.74
N THR A 153 27.36 1.49 20.23
CA THR A 153 26.99 2.48 19.19
C THR A 153 26.58 1.82 17.88
N LYS A 154 27.22 0.71 17.50
CA LYS A 154 26.82 -0.07 16.31
C LYS A 154 25.44 -0.70 16.50
N GLU A 155 25.14 -1.25 17.68
CA GLU A 155 23.81 -1.77 18.02
C GLU A 155 22.76 -0.65 18.11
N ALA A 156 23.09 0.50 18.70
CA ALA A 156 22.19 1.67 18.75
C ALA A 156 21.88 2.23 17.36
N ILE A 157 22.88 2.34 16.48
CA ILE A 157 22.68 2.74 15.08
C ILE A 157 21.84 1.70 14.34
N ARG A 158 22.09 0.41 14.58
CA ARG A 158 21.30 -0.66 13.97
C ARG A 158 19.83 -0.61 14.42
N LEU A 159 19.57 -0.41 15.71
CA LEU A 159 18.22 -0.24 16.26
C LEU A 159 17.54 0.99 15.68
N ALA A 160 18.22 2.14 15.64
CA ALA A 160 17.68 3.36 15.04
C ALA A 160 17.37 3.21 13.54
N VAL A 161 18.23 2.50 12.79
CA VAL A 161 17.98 2.16 11.38
C VAL A 161 16.82 1.18 11.26
N GLU A 162 16.70 0.20 12.14
CA GLU A 162 15.59 -0.76 12.14
C GLU A 162 14.25 -0.07 12.45
N GLU A 163 14.22 0.81 13.45
CA GLU A 163 13.07 1.65 13.80
C GLU A 163 12.70 2.61 12.66
N ALA A 164 13.68 3.28 12.04
CA ALA A 164 13.43 4.17 10.91
C ALA A 164 12.99 3.41 9.64
N THR A 165 13.46 2.18 9.44
CA THR A 165 13.08 1.36 8.28
C THR A 165 11.77 0.61 8.49
N LYS A 166 11.30 0.43 9.74
CA LYS A 166 10.02 -0.21 10.03
C LYS A 166 8.81 0.47 9.37
N PRO A 167 8.57 1.80 9.53
CA PRO A 167 7.44 2.46 8.87
C PRO A 167 7.58 2.42 7.34
N LEU A 168 8.80 2.52 6.80
CA LEU A 168 9.04 2.39 5.36
C LEU A 168 8.72 0.98 4.84
N LYS A 169 9.06 -0.07 5.59
CA LYS A 169 8.69 -1.45 5.24
C LYS A 169 7.18 -1.63 5.29
N GLU A 170 6.51 -1.07 6.29
CA GLU A 170 5.05 -1.08 6.40
C GLU A 170 4.40 -0.35 5.22
N GLU A 171 4.86 0.85 4.88
CA GLU A 171 4.37 1.64 3.74
C GLU A 171 4.59 0.92 2.41
N VAL A 172 5.79 0.38 2.17
CA VAL A 172 6.07 -0.42 0.97
C VAL A 172 5.18 -1.66 0.91
N SER A 173 4.87 -2.30 2.05
CA SER A 173 3.95 -3.44 2.09
C SER A 173 2.52 -3.02 1.73
N LEU A 174 2.06 -1.86 2.22
CA LEU A 174 0.74 -1.29 1.91
C LEU A 174 0.64 -0.89 0.44
N LEU A 175 1.68 -0.24 -0.11
CA LEU A 175 1.74 0.12 -1.53
C LEU A 175 1.74 -1.13 -2.43
N ARG A 176 2.47 -2.18 -2.05
CA ARG A 176 2.43 -3.46 -2.77
C ARG A 176 1.03 -4.07 -2.72
N ASN A 177 0.39 -4.10 -1.56
CA ASN A 177 -0.96 -4.68 -1.41
C ASN A 177 -2.02 -3.88 -2.18
N THR A 178 -1.98 -2.55 -2.12
CA THR A 178 -2.91 -1.69 -2.88
C THR A 178 -2.68 -1.83 -4.38
N SER A 179 -1.42 -1.89 -4.82
CA SER A 179 -1.07 -2.14 -6.22
C SER A 179 -1.57 -3.51 -6.70
N THR A 180 -1.39 -4.58 -5.92
CA THR A 180 -1.86 -5.93 -6.31
C THR A 180 -3.38 -6.01 -6.35
N ILE A 181 -4.08 -5.37 -5.41
CA ILE A 181 -5.56 -5.26 -5.42
C ILE A 181 -6.02 -4.51 -6.67
N SER A 182 -5.41 -3.35 -6.99
CA SER A 182 -5.78 -2.56 -8.16
C SER A 182 -5.58 -3.33 -9.47
N LEU A 183 -4.47 -4.08 -9.58
CA LEU A 183 -4.19 -4.95 -10.71
C LEU A 183 -5.20 -6.09 -10.79
N SER A 184 -5.50 -6.75 -9.66
CA SER A 184 -6.52 -7.83 -9.62
C SER A 184 -7.87 -7.32 -10.11
N ASN A 185 -8.33 -6.16 -9.64
CA ASN A 185 -9.60 -5.56 -10.05
C ASN A 185 -9.62 -5.23 -11.56
N LYS A 186 -8.52 -4.69 -12.09
CA LYS A 186 -8.39 -4.43 -13.52
C LYS A 186 -8.46 -5.72 -14.35
N VAL A 187 -7.78 -6.76 -13.89
CA VAL A 187 -7.81 -8.09 -14.55
C VAL A 187 -9.22 -8.67 -14.53
N GLU A 188 -9.94 -8.58 -13.41
CA GLU A 188 -11.34 -9.02 -13.32
C GLU A 188 -12.26 -8.25 -14.28
N GLN A 189 -12.10 -6.92 -14.37
CA GLN A 189 -12.87 -6.12 -15.33
C GLN A 189 -12.60 -6.52 -16.79
N ASP A 190 -11.34 -6.81 -17.13
CA ASP A 190 -10.98 -7.24 -18.49
C ASP A 190 -11.46 -8.67 -18.77
N LEU A 191 -11.45 -9.57 -17.79
CA LEU A 191 -12.05 -10.90 -17.88
C LEU A 191 -13.57 -10.81 -18.09
N GLN A 192 -14.27 -9.95 -17.35
CA GLN A 192 -15.71 -9.74 -17.52
C GLN A 192 -16.08 -9.25 -18.93
N LYS A 193 -15.28 -8.33 -19.49
CA LYS A 193 -15.46 -7.90 -20.89
C LYS A 193 -15.27 -9.06 -21.87
N LEU A 194 -14.29 -9.93 -21.63
CA LEU A 194 -14.06 -11.11 -22.45
C LEU A 194 -15.18 -12.14 -22.30
N GLU A 195 -15.78 -12.29 -21.11
CA GLU A 195 -16.96 -13.15 -20.90
C GLU A 195 -18.15 -12.66 -21.73
N ASP A 196 -18.38 -11.35 -21.77
CA ASP A 196 -19.46 -10.75 -22.56
C ASP A 196 -19.25 -10.96 -24.08
N GLU A 197 -17.99 -10.95 -24.52
CA GLU A 197 -17.60 -11.09 -25.91
C GLU A 197 -17.53 -12.54 -26.40
N LEU A 198 -16.87 -13.42 -25.66
CA LEU A 198 -16.53 -14.79 -26.07
C LEU A 198 -17.40 -15.86 -25.39
N GLY A 199 -18.17 -15.47 -24.37
CA GLY A 199 -19.02 -16.37 -23.61
C GLY A 199 -18.40 -16.76 -22.27
N LYS A 200 -19.26 -16.84 -21.25
CA LYS A 200 -18.86 -17.12 -19.86
C LYS A 200 -18.20 -18.50 -19.72
N GLU A 201 -18.76 -19.53 -20.35
CA GLU A 201 -18.25 -20.90 -20.25
C GLU A 201 -16.82 -21.06 -20.78
N PHE A 202 -16.46 -20.29 -21.82
CA PHE A 202 -15.11 -20.33 -22.39
C PHE A 202 -14.09 -19.66 -21.46
N ILE A 203 -14.44 -18.49 -20.90
CA ILE A 203 -13.54 -17.77 -20.00
C ILE A 203 -13.41 -18.48 -18.65
N ASP A 204 -14.48 -19.04 -18.10
CA ASP A 204 -14.49 -19.75 -16.81
C ASP A 204 -13.45 -20.88 -16.77
N LYS A 205 -13.21 -21.57 -17.90
CA LYS A 205 -12.19 -22.64 -18.03
C LYS A 205 -10.78 -22.13 -17.77
N HIS A 206 -10.45 -20.92 -18.20
CA HIS A 206 -9.10 -20.34 -18.12
C HIS A 206 -8.99 -19.22 -17.07
N HIS A 207 -10.09 -18.86 -16.40
CA HIS A 207 -10.18 -17.67 -15.54
C HIS A 207 -9.10 -17.62 -14.46
N LYS A 208 -8.90 -18.72 -13.71
CA LYS A 208 -7.91 -18.77 -12.62
C LYS A 208 -6.47 -18.63 -13.11
N GLU A 209 -6.16 -19.26 -14.24
CA GLU A 209 -4.81 -19.27 -14.81
C GLU A 209 -4.47 -17.93 -15.48
N ILE A 210 -5.42 -17.34 -16.20
CA ILE A 210 -5.26 -16.00 -16.77
C ILE A 210 -5.10 -14.97 -15.65
N LYS A 211 -5.88 -15.09 -14.56
CA LYS A 211 -5.76 -14.18 -13.42
C LYS A 211 -4.38 -14.25 -12.78
N SER A 212 -3.83 -15.45 -12.57
CA SER A 212 -2.49 -15.61 -11.98
C SER A 212 -1.38 -15.10 -12.90
N LEU A 213 -1.46 -15.38 -14.21
CA LEU A 213 -0.50 -14.90 -15.20
C LEU A 213 -0.56 -13.39 -15.41
N ALA A 214 -1.75 -12.79 -15.41
CA ALA A 214 -1.93 -11.36 -15.56
C ALA A 214 -1.38 -10.58 -14.35
N ILE A 215 -1.48 -11.13 -13.14
CA ILE A 215 -0.81 -10.58 -11.95
C ILE A 215 0.71 -10.69 -12.06
N LYS A 216 1.23 -11.81 -12.58
CA LYS A 216 2.67 -12.03 -12.78
C LYS A 216 3.26 -11.15 -13.89
N TYR A 217 2.48 -10.87 -14.95
CA TYR A 217 2.90 -10.12 -16.12
C TYR A 217 1.93 -8.95 -16.41
N PRO A 218 1.92 -7.89 -15.58
CA PRO A 218 0.91 -6.82 -15.64
C PRO A 218 0.95 -5.98 -16.93
N ASN A 219 2.04 -6.06 -17.69
CA ASN A 219 2.21 -5.37 -18.97
C ASN A 219 1.60 -6.13 -20.16
N GLN A 220 1.22 -7.41 -19.98
CA GLN A 220 0.56 -8.18 -21.02
C GLN A 220 -0.96 -8.00 -20.92
N SER A 221 -1.64 -7.92 -22.06
CA SER A 221 -3.10 -7.84 -22.05
C SER A 221 -3.71 -9.20 -21.72
N VAL A 222 -4.73 -9.20 -20.88
CA VAL A 222 -5.52 -10.38 -20.50
C VAL A 222 -5.98 -11.17 -21.73
N LYS A 223 -6.37 -10.45 -22.79
CA LYS A 223 -6.76 -11.03 -24.08
C LYS A 223 -5.63 -11.80 -24.78
N LYS A 224 -4.40 -11.27 -24.78
CA LYS A 224 -3.26 -11.97 -25.40
C LYS A 224 -2.90 -13.21 -24.60
N LEU A 225 -2.94 -13.11 -23.26
CA LEU A 225 -2.73 -14.27 -22.38
C LEU A 225 -3.75 -15.37 -22.68
N LEU A 226 -5.04 -15.03 -22.75
CA LEU A 226 -6.11 -15.97 -23.14
C LEU A 226 -5.81 -16.65 -24.48
N TYR A 227 -5.40 -15.91 -25.51
CA TYR A 227 -5.13 -16.47 -26.85
C TYR A 227 -3.91 -17.38 -26.91
N HIS A 228 -2.96 -17.23 -26.00
CA HIS A 228 -1.83 -18.16 -25.89
C HIS A 228 -2.16 -19.42 -25.09
N MET A 229 -3.26 -19.41 -24.34
CA MET A 229 -3.64 -20.49 -23.42
C MET A 229 -4.79 -21.34 -23.93
N ALA A 230 -5.71 -20.74 -24.68
CA ALA A 230 -6.85 -21.45 -25.22
C ALA A 230 -6.42 -22.35 -26.38
N ASP A 231 -7.01 -23.54 -26.45
CA ASP A 231 -6.88 -24.40 -27.62
C ASP A 231 -7.46 -23.70 -28.86
N ASP A 232 -6.77 -23.81 -29.99
CA ASP A 232 -7.15 -23.12 -31.24
C ASP A 232 -8.60 -23.43 -31.64
N THR A 233 -9.03 -24.68 -31.50
CA THR A 233 -10.40 -25.12 -31.81
C THR A 233 -11.44 -24.46 -30.91
N ALA A 234 -11.20 -24.45 -29.59
CA ALA A 234 -12.10 -23.82 -28.63
C ALA A 234 -12.17 -22.29 -28.83
N LEU A 235 -11.05 -21.68 -29.23
CA LEU A 235 -10.99 -20.27 -29.57
C LEU A 235 -11.79 -19.95 -30.85
N GLU A 236 -11.65 -20.77 -31.89
CA GLU A 236 -12.42 -20.65 -33.13
C GLU A 236 -13.93 -20.75 -32.85
N ASP A 237 -14.35 -21.76 -32.08
CA ASP A 237 -15.75 -21.93 -31.67
C ASP A 237 -16.29 -20.70 -30.92
N ALA A 238 -15.51 -20.15 -29.98
CA ALA A 238 -15.89 -18.94 -29.25
C ALA A 238 -16.00 -17.71 -30.16
N LEU A 239 -15.13 -17.60 -31.17
CA LEU A 239 -15.20 -16.51 -32.17
C LEU A 239 -16.42 -16.64 -33.08
N VAL A 240 -16.79 -17.86 -33.48
CA VAL A 240 -18.02 -18.13 -34.24
C VAL A 240 -19.25 -17.76 -33.41
N ALA A 241 -19.32 -18.22 -32.16
CA ALA A 241 -20.41 -17.88 -31.24
C ALA A 241 -20.55 -16.36 -31.03
N ARG A 242 -19.43 -15.64 -30.90
CA ARG A 242 -19.41 -14.17 -30.85
C ARG A 242 -19.98 -13.54 -32.11
N ALA A 243 -19.62 -14.04 -33.28
CA ALA A 243 -20.11 -13.53 -34.56
C ALA A 243 -21.63 -13.73 -34.69
N GLU A 244 -22.14 -14.89 -34.27
CA GLU A 244 -23.58 -15.17 -34.25
C GLU A 244 -24.34 -14.26 -33.28
N LYS A 245 -23.83 -14.07 -32.06
CA LYS A 245 -24.40 -13.15 -31.07
C LYS A 245 -24.45 -11.71 -31.59
N ARG A 246 -23.43 -11.27 -32.34
CA ARG A 246 -23.43 -9.95 -33.01
C ARG A 246 -24.49 -9.86 -34.11
N LYS A 247 -24.58 -10.88 -34.97
CA LYS A 247 -25.62 -10.94 -36.02
C LYS A 247 -27.03 -10.92 -35.42
N GLN A 248 -27.27 -11.65 -34.33
CA GLN A 248 -28.55 -11.64 -33.61
C GLN A 248 -28.88 -10.26 -33.03
N LYS A 249 -27.93 -9.63 -32.33
CA LYS A 249 -28.11 -8.25 -31.82
C LYS A 249 -28.41 -7.25 -32.93
N GLU A 250 -27.77 -7.39 -34.09
CA GLU A 250 -28.03 -6.54 -35.25
C GLU A 250 -29.44 -6.78 -35.83
N LEU A 251 -29.87 -8.05 -35.93
CA LEU A 251 -31.23 -8.41 -36.34
C LEU A 251 -32.27 -7.86 -35.35
N GLU A 252 -32.02 -7.93 -34.05
CA GLU A 252 -32.90 -7.34 -33.03
C GLU A 252 -32.96 -5.82 -33.14
N ARG A 253 -31.84 -5.14 -33.36
CA ARG A 253 -31.80 -3.70 -33.63
C ARG A 253 -32.64 -3.33 -34.86
N LYS A 254 -32.48 -4.08 -35.95
CA LYS A 254 -33.28 -3.93 -37.18
C LYS A 254 -34.77 -4.15 -36.92
N LYS A 255 -35.13 -5.18 -36.15
CA LYS A 255 -36.54 -5.47 -35.76
C LYS A 255 -37.14 -4.38 -34.88
N ARG A 256 -36.35 -3.73 -34.01
CA ARG A 256 -36.80 -2.65 -33.13
C ARG A 256 -36.95 -1.30 -33.84
N GLY A 257 -36.84 -1.26 -35.16
CA GLY A 257 -37.06 -0.03 -35.94
C GLY A 257 -35.91 0.97 -35.88
N SER A 258 -34.76 0.63 -35.26
CA SER A 258 -33.53 1.38 -35.50
C SER A 258 -33.00 0.95 -36.87
N SER A 259 -33.57 1.54 -37.91
CA SER A 259 -32.91 1.66 -39.21
C SER A 259 -31.44 2.01 -38.94
N THR A 260 -30.55 1.14 -39.40
CA THR A 260 -29.14 1.45 -39.58
C THR A 260 -29.02 2.84 -40.17
N GLY A 261 -28.33 3.75 -39.48
CA GLY A 261 -28.07 5.09 -39.96
C GLY A 261 -27.41 5.10 -41.34
N GLY A 262 -28.23 5.14 -42.38
CA GLY A 262 -28.28 6.39 -43.11
C GLY A 262 -29.20 7.28 -42.30
N GLU A 263 -28.71 8.42 -41.80
CA GLU A 263 -29.55 9.59 -41.96
C GLU A 263 -30.02 9.51 -43.42
N GLU A 264 -31.31 9.33 -43.67
CA GLU A 264 -31.82 9.80 -44.95
C GLU A 264 -31.43 11.26 -44.93
N ILE A 265 -30.30 11.57 -45.58
CA ILE A 265 -30.01 12.92 -45.99
C ILE A 265 -31.21 13.18 -46.89
N VAL A 266 -32.25 13.78 -46.32
CA VAL A 266 -33.38 14.30 -47.07
C VAL A 266 -32.76 15.40 -47.89
N THR A 267 -32.18 15.02 -49.03
CA THR A 267 -31.63 15.94 -50.00
C THR A 267 -32.84 16.73 -50.45
N PRO A 268 -32.90 18.03 -50.15
CA PRO A 268 -34.01 18.85 -50.56
C PRO A 268 -34.14 18.73 -52.08
N LYS A 269 -35.34 18.40 -52.56
CA LYS A 269 -35.60 18.23 -54.01
C LYS A 269 -35.46 19.58 -54.72
N SER A 270 -35.68 20.68 -54.01
CA SER A 270 -35.48 22.03 -54.55
C SER A 270 -33.99 22.43 -54.64
N LYS A 271 -33.64 23.09 -55.76
CA LYS A 271 -32.33 23.77 -55.93
C LYS A 271 -32.38 25.14 -55.25
N TYR A 272 -31.23 25.65 -54.81
CA TYR A 272 -31.14 27.03 -54.33
C TYR A 272 -31.50 28.01 -55.45
N ILE A 273 -32.32 29.00 -55.13
CA ILE A 273 -32.64 30.11 -56.02
C ILE A 273 -31.74 31.27 -55.60
N TYR A 274 -31.03 31.85 -56.57
CA TYR A 274 -30.08 32.94 -56.34
C TYR A 274 -30.66 34.25 -56.85
N ASN A 275 -30.41 35.34 -56.13
CA ASN A 275 -30.74 36.69 -56.56
C ASN A 275 -29.74 37.18 -57.64
N LYS A 276 -30.02 38.34 -58.26
CA LYS A 276 -29.16 38.92 -59.30
C LYS A 276 -27.74 39.26 -58.81
N ALA A 277 -27.52 39.35 -57.50
CA ALA A 277 -26.21 39.58 -56.89
C ALA A 277 -25.48 38.26 -56.52
N GLY A 278 -26.03 37.10 -56.88
CA GLY A 278 -25.43 35.79 -56.62
C GLY A 278 -25.63 35.24 -55.20
N GLY A 279 -26.43 35.91 -54.36
CA GLY A 279 -26.80 35.43 -53.03
C GLY A 279 -28.05 34.55 -53.06
N VAL A 280 -28.11 33.52 -52.21
CA VAL A 280 -29.28 32.64 -52.08
C VAL A 280 -30.48 33.42 -51.51
N THR A 281 -31.68 33.25 -52.10
CA THR A 281 -32.88 33.93 -51.59
C THR A 281 -33.34 33.31 -50.27
N PRO A 282 -33.81 34.12 -49.29
CA PRO A 282 -34.29 33.62 -48.00
C PRO A 282 -35.42 32.59 -48.13
N GLU A 283 -36.30 32.76 -49.12
CA GLU A 283 -37.41 31.85 -49.41
C GLU A 283 -36.92 30.45 -49.78
N SER A 284 -35.85 30.33 -50.59
CA SER A 284 -35.28 29.03 -50.97
C SER A 284 -34.61 28.32 -49.78
N ILE A 285 -34.07 29.08 -48.82
CA ILE A 285 -33.53 28.52 -47.58
C ILE A 285 -34.66 27.96 -46.71
N VAL A 286 -35.73 28.74 -46.51
CA VAL A 286 -36.90 28.32 -45.73
C VAL A 286 -37.56 27.08 -46.35
N GLN A 287 -37.70 27.05 -47.67
CA GLN A 287 -38.25 25.90 -48.39
C GLN A 287 -37.41 24.63 -48.19
N ARG A 288 -36.07 24.73 -48.27
CA ARG A 288 -35.19 23.59 -48.00
C ARG A 288 -35.22 23.12 -46.55
N VAL A 289 -35.38 24.03 -45.59
CA VAL A 289 -35.56 23.68 -44.18
C VAL A 289 -36.88 22.94 -43.98
N LYS A 290 -37.98 23.40 -44.60
CA LYS A 290 -39.26 22.70 -44.58
C LYS A 290 -39.18 21.30 -45.21
N GLU A 291 -38.51 21.18 -46.35
CA GLU A 291 -38.28 19.88 -47.01
C GLU A 291 -37.46 18.92 -46.13
N ARG A 292 -36.40 19.40 -45.46
CA ARG A 292 -35.61 18.59 -44.51
C ARG A 292 -36.37 18.19 -43.27
N ALA A 293 -37.29 19.05 -42.81
CA ALA A 293 -38.16 18.76 -41.67
C ALA A 293 -39.35 17.86 -42.04
N GLY A 294 -39.49 17.44 -43.30
CA GLY A 294 -40.65 16.67 -43.77
C GLY A 294 -41.95 17.46 -43.75
N MET A 295 -41.88 18.80 -43.74
CA MET A 295 -43.03 19.72 -43.69
C MET A 295 -43.39 20.28 -45.07
N ALA A 296 -42.98 19.60 -46.14
CA ALA A 296 -43.23 19.98 -47.53
C ALA A 296 -44.61 19.49 -48.01
#